data_AF-A0AAN3PY03-F1
#
_entry.id   AF-A0AAN3PY03-F1
#
_cell.length_a   1.000
_cell.length_b   1.000
_cell.length_c   1.000
_cell.angle_alpha   90.00
_cell.angle_beta   90.00
_cell.angle_gamma   90.00
#
_symmetry.space_group_name_H-M   'P 1'
#
loop_
_entity.id
_entity.type
_entity.pdbx_description
1 polymer ?
#
loop_
_entity_poly.entity_id
_entity_poly.type
_entity_poly.pdbx_seq_one_letter_code
_entity_poly.pdbx_strand_id
1 'polypeptide(L)'
;MIEEGLLLPMNVLLQGQKLTLLDPEMWFLRGNENKDVTLVITIGNNHQKLIVVEDILLLIDRSQIEVTAGKVIYHPLRIDILSKLLAFIDESTGSVEREHHDLFADALPFASEVVLFSKVASEAWFLATYLSSDNINEILFQHLRKTECYKLVRYLLSQSLIQTSLYDLGELYGVSYSHFRRLCSYALGGKVKTELCGWRVARAVLEIIEGNSDMTTIAHKYGYSSSSHFSAEVKSRLGKTPRELCKKL
;
A
#
# COMPACT_ATOMS: atom_id res chain seq x y z
N MET A 1 14.92 -8.58 -12.52
CA MET A 1 14.24 -7.30 -12.23
C MET A 1 14.83 -6.80 -10.94
N ILE A 2 15.42 -5.60 -10.94
CA ILE A 2 15.76 -4.95 -9.68
C ILE A 2 14.41 -4.66 -9.02
N GLU A 3 14.14 -5.28 -7.88
CA GLU A 3 12.95 -4.94 -7.10
C GLU A 3 13.17 -3.56 -6.52
N GLU A 4 12.71 -2.54 -7.24
CA GLU A 4 12.76 -1.14 -6.80
C GLU A 4 12.13 -1.03 -5.41
N GLY A 5 12.84 -0.37 -4.49
CA GLY A 5 12.35 -0.07 -3.14
C GLY A 5 11.25 0.98 -3.13
N LEU A 6 11.05 1.61 -1.98
CA LEU A 6 10.03 2.65 -1.81
C LEU A 6 10.48 4.01 -2.36
N LEU A 7 11.78 4.28 -2.44
CA LEU A 7 12.30 5.59 -2.85
C LEU A 7 12.03 5.87 -4.34
N LEU A 8 11.32 6.97 -4.60
CA LEU A 8 11.24 7.59 -5.91
C LEU A 8 12.39 8.59 -6.11
N PRO A 9 12.63 9.05 -7.36
CA PRO A 9 13.68 10.03 -7.66
C PRO A 9 13.59 11.26 -6.76
N MET A 10 14.77 11.71 -6.31
CA MET A 10 14.93 12.91 -5.49
C MET A 10 14.33 14.14 -6.17
N ASN A 11 13.65 14.97 -5.40
CA ASN A 11 13.15 16.27 -5.82
C ASN A 11 13.68 17.38 -4.91
N VAL A 12 13.64 18.61 -5.43
CA VAL A 12 14.09 19.80 -4.70
C VAL A 12 13.04 20.90 -4.83
N LEU A 13 12.67 21.51 -3.70
CA LEU A 13 11.88 22.73 -3.66
C LEU A 13 12.74 23.88 -3.09
N LEU A 14 12.74 25.00 -3.80
CA LEU A 14 13.48 26.21 -3.41
C LEU A 14 12.59 27.18 -2.62
N GLN A 15 13.21 28.05 -1.84
CA GLN A 15 12.50 29.12 -1.13
C GLN A 15 11.57 29.91 -2.07
N GLY A 16 10.35 30.15 -1.61
CA GLY A 16 9.28 30.84 -2.35
C GLY A 16 8.55 29.96 -3.35
N GLN A 17 8.98 28.71 -3.59
CA GLN A 17 8.25 27.79 -4.43
C GLN A 17 7.06 27.19 -3.69
N LYS A 18 5.99 26.96 -4.45
CA LYS A 18 4.76 26.32 -4.00
C LYS A 18 4.53 25.04 -4.80
N LEU A 19 4.13 23.98 -4.12
CA LEU A 19 3.71 22.71 -4.71
C LEU A 19 2.29 22.41 -4.25
N THR A 20 1.40 22.09 -5.19
CA THR A 20 0.03 21.65 -4.86
C THR A 20 -0.04 20.14 -5.00
N LEU A 21 -0.33 19.45 -3.90
CA LEU A 21 -0.60 18.03 -3.86
C LEU A 21 -2.10 17.79 -4.04
N LEU A 22 -2.45 16.93 -5.00
CA LEU A 22 -3.84 16.58 -5.28
C LEU A 22 -4.28 15.30 -4.57
N ASP A 23 -3.32 14.45 -4.24
CA ASP A 23 -3.48 13.17 -3.57
C ASP A 23 -2.58 13.12 -2.32
N PRO A 24 -2.89 12.28 -1.32
CA PRO A 24 -1.98 12.07 -0.20
C PRO A 24 -0.64 11.52 -0.69
N GLU A 25 0.45 12.07 -0.15
CA GLU A 25 1.81 11.62 -0.44
C GLU A 25 2.57 11.29 0.86
N MET A 26 3.70 10.60 0.70
CA MET A 26 4.66 10.38 1.77
C MET A 26 6.04 10.70 1.26
N TRP A 27 6.77 11.54 1.99
CA TRP A 27 8.12 11.96 1.64
C TRP A 27 9.11 11.55 2.70
N PHE A 28 10.29 11.09 2.26
CA PHE A 28 11.45 10.96 3.13
C PHE A 28 12.31 12.23 3.00
N LEU A 29 12.61 12.85 4.14
CA LEU A 29 13.49 14.01 4.25
C LEU A 29 14.64 13.67 5.19
N ARG A 30 15.88 13.86 4.72
CA ARG A 30 17.05 13.76 5.59
C ARG A 30 17.26 15.05 6.36
N GLY A 31 17.39 14.98 7.68
CA GLY A 31 17.55 16.15 8.54
C GLY A 31 18.84 16.91 8.27
N ASN A 32 19.92 16.20 7.92
CA ASN A 32 21.22 16.81 7.62
C ASN A 32 21.23 17.67 6.34
N GLU A 33 20.43 17.29 5.33
CA GLU A 33 20.27 17.98 4.04
C GLU A 33 19.26 19.13 4.12
N ASN A 34 18.35 19.07 5.09
CA ASN A 34 17.23 19.98 5.28
C ASN A 34 17.38 20.85 6.54
N LYS A 35 18.61 21.14 6.97
CA LYS A 35 18.86 22.04 8.12
C LYS A 35 18.28 23.42 7.87
N ASP A 36 17.63 23.97 8.90
CA ASP A 36 17.03 25.32 8.91
C ASP A 36 15.95 25.54 7.84
N VAL A 37 15.40 24.45 7.28
CA VAL A 37 14.30 24.52 6.33
C VAL A 37 12.99 24.73 7.07
N THR A 38 12.18 25.66 6.56
CA THR A 38 10.81 25.84 7.03
C THR A 38 9.83 25.58 5.91
N LEU A 39 8.98 24.57 6.13
CA LEU A 39 7.84 24.25 5.31
C LEU A 39 6.57 24.84 5.92
N VAL A 40 5.70 25.38 5.08
CA VAL A 40 4.32 25.70 5.44
C VAL A 40 3.39 24.86 4.58
N ILE A 41 2.59 24.03 5.23
CA ILE A 41 1.60 23.16 4.61
C ILE A 41 0.23 23.77 4.87
N THR A 42 -0.57 23.96 3.82
CA THR A 42 -1.82 24.71 3.87
C THR A 42 -2.97 23.90 3.28
N ILE A 43 -4.10 23.86 3.99
CA ILE A 43 -5.39 23.34 3.49
C ILE A 43 -6.48 24.35 3.82
N GLY A 44 -7.12 24.91 2.79
CA GLY A 44 -8.12 25.95 2.97
C GLY A 44 -7.54 27.14 3.75
N ASN A 45 -8.09 27.41 4.94
CA ASN A 45 -7.62 28.47 5.84
C ASN A 45 -6.62 27.97 6.90
N ASN A 46 -6.43 26.66 7.03
CA ASN A 46 -5.54 26.06 8.01
C ASN A 46 -4.13 25.99 7.45
N HIS A 47 -3.14 26.30 8.30
CA HIS A 47 -1.72 26.21 7.96
C HIS A 47 -0.95 25.55 9.10
N GLN A 48 0.03 24.73 8.73
CA GLN A 48 0.92 24.03 9.65
C GLN A 48 2.36 24.31 9.24
N LYS A 49 3.17 24.76 10.21
CA LYS A 49 4.59 25.00 10.01
C LYS A 49 5.38 23.78 10.47
N LEU A 50 6.28 23.31 9.63
CA LEU A 50 7.18 22.19 9.91
C LEU A 50 8.63 22.64 9.80
N ILE A 51 9.44 22.23 10.78
CA ILE A 51 10.89 22.41 10.81
C ILE A 51 11.52 21.03 10.85
N VAL A 52 12.44 20.75 9.93
CA VAL A 52 13.10 19.45 9.84
C VAL A 52 14.37 19.48 10.69
N VAL A 53 14.41 18.68 11.76
CA VAL A 53 15.54 18.60 12.69
C VAL A 53 16.28 17.26 12.63
N GLU A 54 15.60 16.23 12.15
CA GLU A 54 16.10 14.86 12.02
C GLU A 54 15.56 14.24 10.73
N ASP A 55 15.96 13.01 10.46
CA ASP A 55 15.42 12.23 9.34
C ASP A 55 13.95 11.89 9.65
N ILE A 56 13.05 12.24 8.73
CA ILE A 56 11.60 12.08 8.94
C ILE A 56 10.92 11.44 7.73
N LEU A 57 9.84 10.72 8.03
CA LEU A 57 8.76 10.45 7.09
C LEU A 57 7.69 11.52 7.27
N LEU A 58 7.57 12.39 6.28
CA LEU A 58 6.54 13.40 6.21
C LEU A 58 5.32 12.82 5.48
N LEU A 59 4.22 12.67 6.20
CA LEU A 59 2.91 12.25 5.73
C LEU A 59 2.12 13.51 5.38
N ILE A 60 1.60 13.61 4.15
CA ILE A 60 0.93 14.84 3.70
C ILE A 60 -0.36 14.47 2.98
N ASP A 61 -1.48 15.01 3.46
CA ASP A 61 -2.74 14.95 2.75
C ASP A 61 -2.75 15.95 1.57
N ARG A 62 -3.85 15.95 0.80
CA ARG A 62 -4.10 16.90 -0.28
C ARG A 62 -3.98 18.35 0.23
N SER A 63 -2.89 19.02 -0.13
CA SER A 63 -2.52 20.32 0.45
C SER A 63 -1.64 21.14 -0.49
N GLN A 64 -1.42 22.41 -0.14
CA GLN A 64 -0.38 23.24 -0.75
C GLN A 64 0.82 23.33 0.19
N ILE A 65 2.02 23.10 -0.34
CA ILE A 65 3.28 23.15 0.38
C ILE A 65 4.07 24.35 -0.14
N GLU A 66 4.57 25.19 0.77
CA GLU A 66 5.41 26.34 0.48
C GLU A 66 6.71 26.26 1.28
N VAL A 67 7.84 26.48 0.59
CA VAL A 67 9.15 26.60 1.25
C VAL A 67 9.35 28.06 1.63
N THR A 68 9.21 28.38 2.91
CA THR A 68 9.33 29.77 3.38
C THR A 68 10.77 30.15 3.73
N ALA A 69 11.62 29.17 4.05
CA ALA A 69 13.05 29.36 4.28
C ALA A 69 13.85 28.14 3.83
N GLY A 70 15.01 28.38 3.21
CA GLY A 70 15.96 27.33 2.80
C GLY A 70 15.58 26.62 1.49
N LYS A 71 16.10 25.40 1.32
CA LYS A 71 15.76 24.50 0.21
C LYS A 71 15.39 23.14 0.78
N VAL A 72 14.33 22.54 0.28
CA VAL A 72 13.89 21.20 0.70
C VAL A 72 14.40 20.19 -0.30
N ILE A 73 15.12 19.18 0.17
CA ILE A 73 15.48 17.98 -0.59
C ILE A 73 14.64 16.83 -0.03
N TYR A 74 13.87 16.18 -0.89
CA TYR A 74 12.98 15.10 -0.47
C TYR A 74 12.93 13.97 -1.51
N HIS A 75 12.64 12.77 -1.01
CA HIS A 75 12.32 11.62 -1.83
C HIS A 75 10.85 11.24 -1.63
N PRO A 76 10.00 11.33 -2.67
CA PRO A 76 8.67 10.73 -2.59
C PRO A 76 8.78 9.22 -2.39
N LEU A 77 7.79 8.63 -1.72
CA LEU A 77 7.73 7.20 -1.46
C LEU A 77 6.58 6.52 -2.20
N ARG A 78 6.80 5.26 -2.59
CA ARG A 78 5.79 4.36 -3.18
C ARG A 78 4.74 3.96 -2.16
N ILE A 79 3.82 4.87 -1.87
CA ILE A 79 2.69 4.63 -0.94
C ILE A 79 1.79 3.49 -1.40
N ASP A 80 1.74 3.18 -2.69
CA ASP A 80 0.96 2.08 -3.26
C ASP A 80 1.39 0.72 -2.72
N ILE A 81 2.70 0.51 -2.54
CA ILE A 81 3.26 -0.74 -2.00
C ILE A 81 2.82 -0.94 -0.55
N LEU A 82 2.97 0.09 0.29
CA LEU A 82 2.60 0.03 1.71
C LEU A 82 1.08 -0.04 1.90
N SER A 83 0.32 0.72 1.10
CA SER A 83 -1.14 0.71 1.14
C SER A 83 -1.70 -0.66 0.77
N LYS A 84 -1.11 -1.34 -0.22
CA LYS A 84 -1.46 -2.72 -0.58
C LYS A 84 -1.21 -3.67 0.59
N LEU A 85 -0.03 -3.63 1.20
CA LEU A 85 0.30 -4.46 2.37
C LEU A 85 -0.69 -4.23 3.51
N LEU A 86 -0.93 -2.97 3.87
CA LEU A 86 -1.87 -2.62 4.94
C LEU A 86 -3.28 -3.15 4.65
N ALA A 87 -3.77 -3.03 3.42
CA ALA A 87 -5.08 -3.54 3.03
C ALA A 87 -5.20 -5.07 3.22
N PHE A 88 -4.14 -5.83 2.94
CA PHE A 88 -4.12 -7.27 3.21
C PHE A 88 -4.14 -7.60 4.70
N ILE A 89 -3.36 -6.87 5.50
CA ILE A 89 -3.29 -7.08 6.95
C ILE A 89 -4.65 -6.74 7.59
N ASP A 90 -5.24 -5.60 7.23
CA ASP A 90 -6.53 -5.15 7.74
C ASP A 90 -7.66 -6.12 7.32
N GLU A 91 -7.65 -6.63 6.08
CA GLU A 91 -8.58 -7.67 5.63
C GLU A 91 -8.44 -8.95 6.47
N SER A 92 -7.21 -9.38 6.78
CA SER A 92 -6.97 -10.60 7.57
C SER A 92 -7.38 -10.48 9.04
N THR A 93 -7.30 -9.27 9.60
CA THR A 93 -7.61 -9.00 11.02
C THR A 93 -9.07 -8.60 11.23
N GLY A 94 -9.85 -8.43 10.15
CA GLY A 94 -11.21 -7.88 10.22
C GLY A 94 -11.24 -6.43 10.69
N SER A 95 -10.11 -5.71 10.54
CA SER A 95 -9.99 -4.32 10.99
C SER A 95 -10.92 -3.43 10.18
N VAL A 96 -11.85 -2.79 10.90
CA VAL A 96 -12.73 -1.75 10.36
C VAL A 96 -11.98 -0.43 10.40
N GLU A 97 -12.21 0.41 9.38
CA GLU A 97 -11.66 1.76 9.30
C GLU A 97 -11.94 2.51 10.62
N ARG A 98 -10.87 2.89 11.33
CA ARG A 98 -10.95 3.72 12.54
C ARG A 98 -11.08 5.18 12.12
N GLU A 99 -11.83 5.95 12.90
CA GLU A 99 -12.12 7.36 12.63
C GLU A 99 -10.86 8.21 12.41
N HIS A 100 -11.07 9.26 11.60
CA HIS A 100 -10.05 10.08 10.98
C HIS A 100 -9.18 10.86 11.97
N HIS A 101 -7.88 10.93 11.71
CA HIS A 101 -7.00 11.92 12.31
C HIS A 101 -7.26 13.30 11.69
N ASP A 102 -7.49 14.31 12.54
CA ASP A 102 -7.75 15.70 12.13
C ASP A 102 -6.53 16.42 11.49
N LEU A 103 -5.33 15.85 11.59
CA LEU A 103 -4.12 16.44 11.03
C LEU A 103 -4.00 16.10 9.54
N PHE A 104 -3.55 17.09 8.78
CA PHE A 104 -3.33 17.00 7.34
C PHE A 104 -1.86 16.90 6.94
N ALA A 105 -0.97 17.01 7.93
CA ALA A 105 0.42 16.65 7.79
C ALA A 105 0.99 16.17 9.12
N ASP A 106 1.74 15.08 9.07
CA ASP A 106 2.42 14.49 10.23
C ASP A 106 3.87 14.18 9.88
N ALA A 107 4.77 14.37 10.85
CA ALA A 107 6.19 14.06 10.69
C ALA A 107 6.57 12.97 11.68
N LEU A 108 6.93 11.80 11.15
CA LEU A 108 7.36 10.65 11.95
C LEU A 108 8.88 10.56 11.92
N PRO A 109 9.55 10.46 13.09
CA PRO A 109 10.99 10.20 13.13
C PRO A 109 11.34 8.90 12.39
N PHE A 110 12.41 8.92 11.59
CA PHE A 110 12.77 7.80 10.74
C PHE A 110 14.26 7.47 10.79
N ALA A 111 14.60 6.36 11.44
CA ALA A 111 15.99 6.08 11.85
C ALA A 111 16.89 5.46 10.76
N SER A 112 16.36 4.86 9.70
CA SER A 112 17.19 4.09 8.76
C SER A 112 16.62 4.08 7.33
N GLU A 113 17.12 4.98 6.49
CA GLU A 113 16.82 5.02 5.05
C GLU A 113 17.16 3.73 4.30
N VAL A 114 18.12 2.93 4.79
CA VAL A 114 18.56 1.68 4.13
C VAL A 114 17.38 0.75 3.81
N VAL A 115 16.35 0.73 4.66
CA VAL A 115 15.18 -0.12 4.46
C VAL A 115 14.34 0.32 3.26
N LEU A 116 14.44 1.58 2.82
CA LEU A 116 13.65 2.16 1.73
C LEU A 116 14.20 1.85 0.33
N PHE A 117 15.44 1.36 0.21
CA PHE A 117 16.07 1.08 -1.09
C PHE A 117 15.70 -0.27 -1.70
N SER A 118 15.24 -1.22 -0.88
CA SER A 118 14.87 -2.56 -1.31
C SER A 118 13.43 -2.83 -0.95
N LYS A 119 12.66 -3.37 -1.91
CA LYS A 119 11.28 -3.80 -1.66
C LYS A 119 11.20 -4.75 -0.46
N VAL A 120 12.02 -5.81 -0.44
CA VAL A 120 12.00 -6.79 0.66
C VAL A 120 12.29 -6.14 2.02
N ALA A 121 13.30 -5.26 2.08
CA ALA A 121 13.63 -4.57 3.32
C ALA A 121 12.52 -3.61 3.76
N SER A 122 11.89 -2.93 2.81
CA SER A 122 10.76 -2.02 3.05
C SER A 122 9.52 -2.75 3.56
N GLU A 123 9.16 -3.88 2.94
CA GLU A 123 8.04 -4.71 3.37
C GLU A 123 8.31 -5.31 4.77
N ALA A 124 9.53 -5.79 5.03
CA ALA A 124 9.92 -6.30 6.34
C ALA A 124 9.89 -5.23 7.43
N TRP A 125 10.40 -4.02 7.13
CA TRP A 125 10.29 -2.87 8.02
C TRP A 125 8.83 -2.54 8.31
N PHE A 126 7.99 -2.44 7.29
CA PHE A 126 6.58 -2.11 7.47
C PHE A 126 5.84 -3.12 8.34
N LEU A 127 6.10 -4.42 8.15
CA LEU A 127 5.54 -5.48 8.98
C LEU A 127 6.02 -5.39 10.43
N ALA A 128 7.31 -5.13 10.66
CA ALA A 128 7.84 -4.93 12.00
C ALA A 128 7.19 -3.71 12.68
N THR A 129 7.01 -2.61 11.94
CA THR A 129 6.31 -1.40 12.39
C THR A 129 4.85 -1.72 12.76
N TYR A 130 4.13 -2.48 11.95
CA TYR A 130 2.74 -2.89 12.25
C TYR A 130 2.62 -3.77 13.49
N LEU A 131 3.58 -4.67 13.70
CA LEU A 131 3.58 -5.58 14.85
C LEU A 131 4.03 -4.90 16.14
N SER A 132 4.75 -3.78 16.05
CA SER A 132 5.13 -2.99 17.22
C SER A 132 3.90 -2.29 17.82
N SER A 133 3.73 -2.36 19.13
CA SER A 133 2.58 -1.75 19.85
C SER A 133 2.71 -0.23 20.03
N ASP A 134 3.44 0.45 19.14
CA ASP A 134 3.76 1.86 19.24
C ASP A 134 2.65 2.72 18.62
N ASN A 135 1.99 3.53 19.46
CA ASN A 135 0.85 4.36 19.04
C ASN A 135 1.20 5.35 17.92
N ILE A 136 2.47 5.77 17.81
CA ILE A 136 2.94 6.69 16.76
C ILE A 136 2.80 6.09 15.35
N ASN A 137 2.83 4.75 15.23
CA ASN A 137 2.70 4.07 13.95
C ASN A 137 1.26 4.06 13.43
N GLU A 138 0.26 4.24 14.31
CA GLU A 138 -1.14 4.34 13.88
C GLU A 138 -1.35 5.55 12.96
N ILE A 139 -0.59 6.62 13.14
CA ILE A 139 -0.63 7.81 12.27
C ILE A 139 -0.26 7.41 10.82
N LEU A 140 0.80 6.61 10.64
CA LEU A 140 1.18 6.08 9.34
C LEU A 140 0.06 5.22 8.73
N PHE A 141 -0.55 4.33 9.51
CA PHE A 141 -1.60 3.45 9.01
C PHE A 141 -2.86 4.23 8.64
N GLN A 142 -3.28 5.18 9.47
CA GLN A 142 -4.39 6.08 9.16
C GLN A 142 -4.14 6.88 7.89
N HIS A 143 -2.92 7.38 7.69
CA HIS A 143 -2.53 8.07 6.45
C HIS A 143 -2.68 7.17 5.22
N LEU A 144 -2.13 5.96 5.28
CA LEU A 144 -2.23 5.00 4.17
C LEU A 144 -3.68 4.60 3.88
N ARG A 145 -4.54 4.48 4.90
CA ARG A 145 -5.98 4.18 4.74
C ARG A 145 -6.76 5.28 4.01
N LYS A 146 -6.31 6.53 4.06
CA LYS A 146 -6.92 7.64 3.31
C LYS A 146 -6.70 7.50 1.79
N THR A 147 -5.64 6.81 1.37
CA THR A 147 -5.22 6.74 -0.03
C THR A 147 -6.20 5.95 -0.90
N GLU A 148 -6.29 6.36 -2.17
CA GLU A 148 -7.08 5.63 -3.17
C GLU A 148 -6.53 4.22 -3.40
N CYS A 149 -5.21 4.03 -3.32
CA CYS A 149 -4.58 2.73 -3.46
C CYS A 149 -5.09 1.74 -2.41
N TYR A 150 -5.14 2.15 -1.14
CA TYR A 150 -5.67 1.31 -0.07
C TYR A 150 -7.14 0.95 -0.31
N LYS A 151 -7.99 1.95 -0.57
CA LYS A 151 -9.43 1.76 -0.78
C LYS A 151 -9.71 0.83 -1.94
N LEU A 152 -8.97 0.99 -3.04
CA LEU A 152 -9.10 0.13 -4.21
C LEU A 152 -8.68 -1.31 -3.92
N VAL A 153 -7.59 -1.52 -3.17
CA VAL A 153 -7.15 -2.88 -2.81
C VAL A 153 -8.18 -3.53 -1.87
N ARG A 154 -8.69 -2.83 -0.85
CA ARG A 154 -9.78 -3.32 0.02
C ARG A 154 -11.03 -3.66 -0.79
N TYR A 155 -11.42 -2.79 -1.72
CA TYR A 155 -12.53 -3.05 -2.64
C TYR A 155 -12.29 -4.34 -3.42
N LEU A 156 -11.15 -4.49 -4.09
CA LEU A 156 -10.84 -5.68 -4.88
C LEU A 156 -10.76 -6.96 -4.03
N LEU A 157 -10.26 -6.88 -2.78
CA LEU A 157 -10.24 -8.01 -1.85
C LEU A 157 -11.65 -8.47 -1.51
N SER A 158 -12.56 -7.53 -1.20
CA SER A 158 -13.97 -7.82 -0.92
C SER A 158 -14.69 -8.46 -2.12
N GLN A 159 -14.28 -8.11 -3.34
CA GLN A 159 -14.88 -8.62 -4.58
C GLN A 159 -14.18 -9.86 -5.14
N SER A 160 -13.03 -10.27 -4.58
CA SER A 160 -12.13 -11.26 -5.19
C SER A 160 -12.72 -12.66 -5.38
N LEU A 161 -13.77 -13.00 -4.63
CA LEU A 161 -14.50 -14.27 -4.71
C LEU A 161 -15.68 -14.21 -5.68
N ILE A 162 -16.12 -13.02 -6.06
CA ILE A 162 -17.25 -12.83 -6.96
C ILE A 162 -16.75 -12.99 -8.40
N GLN A 163 -17.43 -13.81 -9.19
CA GLN A 163 -17.11 -14.01 -10.61
C GLN A 163 -17.62 -12.83 -11.44
N THR A 164 -17.02 -11.66 -11.24
CA THR A 164 -17.41 -10.40 -11.88
C THR A 164 -16.34 -9.93 -12.86
N SER A 165 -16.73 -9.32 -13.97
CA SER A 165 -15.77 -8.80 -14.93
C SER A 165 -15.09 -7.53 -14.41
N LEU A 166 -13.90 -7.20 -14.93
CA LEU A 166 -13.24 -5.92 -14.61
C LEU A 166 -14.04 -4.70 -15.08
N TYR A 167 -14.95 -4.88 -16.04
CA TYR A 167 -15.86 -3.82 -16.49
C TYR A 167 -16.88 -3.51 -15.40
N ASP A 168 -17.59 -4.54 -14.92
CA ASP A 168 -18.64 -4.37 -13.90
C ASP A 168 -18.03 -3.90 -12.57
N LEU A 169 -16.82 -4.36 -12.22
CA LEU A 169 -16.09 -3.85 -11.06
C LEU A 169 -15.79 -2.35 -11.17
N GLY A 170 -15.41 -1.87 -12.37
CA GLY A 170 -15.17 -0.45 -12.58
C GLY A 170 -16.45 0.38 -12.49
N GLU A 171 -17.56 -0.14 -13.03
CA GLU A 171 -18.87 0.48 -12.95
C GLU A 171 -19.35 0.60 -11.50
N LEU A 172 -19.25 -0.48 -10.72
CA LEU A 172 -19.59 -0.49 -9.29
C LEU A 172 -18.68 0.42 -8.46
N TYR A 173 -17.41 0.56 -8.86
CA TYR A 173 -16.47 1.50 -8.26
C TYR A 173 -16.75 2.97 -8.64
N GLY A 174 -17.61 3.22 -9.63
CA GLY A 174 -18.04 4.57 -10.04
C GLY A 174 -17.12 5.26 -11.05
N VAL A 175 -16.28 4.53 -11.78
CA VAL A 175 -15.35 5.10 -12.77
C VAL A 175 -15.41 4.38 -14.11
N SER A 176 -14.96 5.05 -15.19
CA SER A 176 -14.89 4.40 -16.50
C SER A 176 -13.94 3.19 -16.49
N TYR A 177 -14.21 2.18 -17.30
CA TYR A 177 -13.37 0.98 -17.41
C TYR A 177 -11.88 1.28 -17.64
N SER A 178 -11.58 2.24 -18.54
CA SER A 178 -10.20 2.66 -18.83
C SER A 178 -9.52 3.29 -17.61
N HIS A 179 -10.27 4.07 -16.83
CA HIS A 179 -9.77 4.69 -15.60
C HIS A 179 -9.58 3.62 -14.51
N PHE A 180 -10.57 2.76 -14.29
CA PHE A 180 -10.50 1.66 -13.31
C PHE A 180 -9.29 0.75 -13.55
N ARG A 181 -9.06 0.36 -14.81
CA ARG A 181 -7.91 -0.46 -15.19
C ARG A 181 -6.58 0.22 -14.88
N ARG A 182 -6.47 1.55 -15.07
CA ARG A 182 -5.27 2.31 -14.71
C ARG A 182 -5.08 2.35 -13.20
N LEU A 183 -6.11 2.68 -12.43
CA LEU A 183 -6.08 2.66 -10.97
C LEU A 183 -5.61 1.30 -10.44
N CYS A 184 -6.20 0.21 -10.94
CA CYS A 184 -5.83 -1.14 -10.54
C CYS A 184 -4.38 -1.48 -10.92
N SER A 185 -3.94 -1.09 -12.13
CA SER A 185 -2.57 -1.38 -12.56
C SER A 185 -1.54 -0.66 -11.69
N TYR A 186 -1.85 0.58 -11.29
CA TYR A 186 -1.02 1.38 -10.38
C TYR A 186 -1.00 0.78 -8.98
N ALA A 187 -2.15 0.62 -8.33
CA ALA A 187 -2.24 0.15 -6.94
C ALA A 187 -1.72 -1.29 -6.75
N LEU A 188 -1.80 -2.13 -7.77
CA LEU A 188 -1.35 -3.52 -7.69
C LEU A 188 0.10 -3.73 -8.10
N GLY A 189 0.70 -2.78 -8.83
CA GLY A 189 2.05 -2.88 -9.39
C GLY A 189 2.20 -3.90 -10.52
N GLY A 190 1.11 -4.31 -11.17
CA GLY A 190 1.13 -5.41 -12.13
C GLY A 190 -0.16 -5.60 -12.93
N LYS A 191 -0.24 -6.72 -13.66
CA LYS A 191 -1.44 -7.06 -14.45
C LYS A 191 -2.58 -7.47 -13.51
N VAL A 192 -3.64 -6.66 -13.48
CA VAL A 192 -4.81 -6.84 -12.59
C VAL A 192 -5.34 -8.28 -12.55
N LYS A 193 -5.57 -8.92 -13.71
CA LYS A 193 -6.07 -10.31 -13.77
C LYS A 193 -5.11 -11.31 -13.12
N THR A 194 -3.79 -11.10 -13.26
CA THR A 194 -2.77 -11.99 -12.70
C THR A 194 -2.73 -11.88 -11.17
N GLU A 195 -2.87 -10.66 -10.65
CA GLU A 195 -2.94 -10.36 -9.22
C GLU A 195 -4.19 -10.96 -8.57
N LEU A 196 -5.38 -10.66 -9.11
CA LEU A 196 -6.64 -11.22 -8.61
C LEU A 196 -6.64 -12.76 -8.66
N CYS A 197 -6.08 -13.33 -9.73
CA CYS A 197 -5.91 -14.78 -9.81
C CYS A 197 -4.97 -15.29 -8.70
N GLY A 198 -3.86 -14.59 -8.43
CA GLY A 198 -2.95 -14.93 -7.34
C GLY A 198 -3.62 -14.89 -5.97
N TRP A 199 -4.48 -13.91 -5.72
CA TRP A 199 -5.21 -13.80 -4.45
C TRP A 199 -6.19 -14.94 -4.25
N ARG A 200 -6.89 -15.35 -5.32
CA ARG A 200 -7.76 -16.55 -5.29
C ARG A 200 -6.97 -17.81 -5.01
N VAL A 201 -5.81 -17.99 -5.64
CA VAL A 201 -4.90 -19.13 -5.35
C VAL A 201 -4.48 -19.11 -3.88
N ALA A 202 -4.04 -17.96 -3.37
CA ALA A 202 -3.60 -17.82 -1.98
C ALA A 202 -4.72 -18.18 -0.98
N ARG A 203 -5.92 -17.62 -1.15
CA ARG A 203 -7.08 -17.93 -0.31
C ARG A 203 -7.47 -19.42 -0.37
N ALA A 204 -7.48 -20.01 -1.57
CA ALA A 204 -7.77 -21.44 -1.74
C ALA A 204 -6.73 -22.32 -1.03
N VAL A 205 -5.43 -21.99 -1.15
CA VAL A 205 -4.36 -22.73 -0.46
C VAL A 205 -4.47 -22.61 1.06
N LEU A 206 -4.77 -21.41 1.58
CA LEU A 206 -4.99 -21.20 3.02
C LEU A 206 -6.17 -22.05 3.53
N GLU A 207 -7.30 -22.06 2.82
CA GLU A 207 -8.47 -22.86 3.22
C GLU A 207 -8.21 -24.37 3.21
N ILE A 208 -7.34 -24.85 2.31
CA ILE A 208 -6.90 -26.25 2.28
C ILE A 208 -6.01 -26.56 3.49
N ILE A 209 -5.09 -25.65 3.82
CA ILE A 209 -4.19 -25.78 4.98
C ILE A 209 -5.00 -25.82 6.28
N GLU A 210 -6.04 -25.00 6.39
CA GLU A 210 -6.95 -24.98 7.54
C GLU A 210 -7.81 -26.25 7.64
N GLY A 211 -7.90 -27.07 6.59
CA GLY A 211 -8.61 -28.35 6.60
C GLY A 211 -10.14 -28.22 6.58
N ASN A 212 -10.66 -27.06 6.20
CA ASN A 212 -12.09 -26.72 6.33
C ASN A 212 -13.00 -27.36 5.26
N SER A 213 -12.45 -27.93 4.19
CA SER A 213 -13.21 -28.56 3.09
C SER A 213 -12.33 -29.47 2.22
N ASP A 214 -12.95 -30.35 1.43
CA ASP A 214 -12.20 -31.17 0.48
C ASP A 214 -11.71 -30.36 -0.73
N MET A 215 -10.64 -30.86 -1.36
CA MET A 215 -9.95 -30.21 -2.49
C MET A 215 -10.87 -29.86 -3.66
N THR A 216 -11.88 -30.70 -3.94
CA THR A 216 -12.77 -30.51 -5.09
C THR A 216 -13.75 -29.38 -4.80
N THR A 217 -14.33 -29.36 -3.59
CA THR A 217 -15.19 -28.28 -3.12
C THR A 217 -14.46 -26.94 -3.12
N ILE A 218 -13.23 -26.90 -2.61
CA ILE A 218 -12.41 -25.69 -2.61
C ILE A 218 -12.10 -25.24 -4.04
N ALA A 219 -11.67 -26.15 -4.93
CA ALA A 219 -11.41 -25.80 -6.32
C ALA A 219 -12.63 -25.16 -6.99
N HIS A 220 -13.83 -25.72 -6.83
CA HIS A 220 -15.06 -25.14 -7.37
C HIS A 220 -15.41 -23.78 -6.75
N LYS A 221 -15.29 -23.65 -5.42
CA LYS A 221 -15.54 -22.38 -4.70
C LYS A 221 -14.71 -21.22 -5.25
N TYR A 222 -13.45 -21.47 -5.60
CA TYR A 222 -12.53 -20.45 -6.14
C TYR A 222 -12.55 -20.34 -7.68
N GLY A 223 -13.52 -20.97 -8.34
CA GLY A 223 -13.76 -20.81 -9.78
C GLY A 223 -12.89 -21.68 -10.68
N TYR A 224 -12.32 -22.77 -10.16
CA TYR A 224 -11.62 -23.76 -10.97
C TYR A 224 -12.57 -24.80 -11.54
N SER A 225 -12.29 -25.25 -12.76
CA SER A 225 -13.05 -26.30 -13.45
C SER A 225 -12.85 -27.69 -12.86
N SER A 226 -11.75 -27.93 -12.15
CA SER A 226 -11.45 -29.20 -11.47
C SER A 226 -10.33 -29.04 -10.42
N SER A 227 -10.23 -29.99 -9.51
CA SER A 227 -9.12 -30.09 -8.54
C SER A 227 -7.75 -30.28 -9.20
N SER A 228 -7.69 -30.92 -10.37
CA SER A 228 -6.48 -31.06 -11.19
C SER A 228 -6.02 -29.72 -11.78
N HIS A 229 -6.95 -28.92 -12.33
CA HIS A 229 -6.66 -27.58 -12.83
C HIS A 229 -6.13 -26.69 -11.71
N PHE A 230 -6.79 -26.70 -10.54
CA PHE A 230 -6.32 -25.98 -9.36
C PHE A 230 -4.91 -26.43 -8.93
N SER A 231 -4.66 -27.74 -8.83
CA SER A 231 -3.36 -28.27 -8.41
C SER A 231 -2.22 -27.88 -9.35
N ALA A 232 -2.47 -27.85 -10.66
CA ALA A 232 -1.51 -27.41 -11.66
C ALA A 232 -1.16 -25.92 -11.51
N GLU A 233 -2.16 -25.07 -11.29
CA GLU A 233 -1.96 -23.63 -11.07
C GLU A 233 -1.15 -23.37 -9.79
N VAL A 234 -1.47 -24.06 -8.69
CA VAL A 234 -0.73 -23.95 -7.42
C VAL A 234 0.73 -24.38 -7.60
N LYS A 235 0.97 -25.52 -8.26
CA LYS A 235 2.33 -26.00 -8.54
C LYS A 235 3.12 -25.03 -9.41
N SER A 236 2.48 -24.43 -10.41
CA SER A 236 3.10 -23.43 -11.29
C SER A 236 3.56 -22.19 -10.51
N ARG A 237 2.75 -21.72 -9.54
CA ARG A 237 3.05 -20.49 -8.78
C ARG A 237 3.93 -20.70 -7.56
N LEU A 238 3.71 -21.77 -6.80
CA LEU A 238 4.35 -22.00 -5.49
C LEU A 238 5.43 -23.10 -5.54
N GLY A 239 5.64 -23.73 -6.71
CA GLY A 239 6.61 -24.82 -6.90
C GLY A 239 6.22 -26.14 -6.24
N LYS A 240 5.07 -26.21 -5.57
CA LYS A 240 4.55 -27.39 -4.84
C LYS A 240 3.07 -27.54 -5.07
N THR A 241 2.59 -28.77 -5.03
CA THR A 241 1.16 -29.08 -5.06
C THR A 241 0.49 -28.77 -3.72
N PRO A 242 -0.83 -28.54 -3.68
CA PRO A 242 -1.56 -28.32 -2.43
C PRO A 242 -1.29 -29.39 -1.37
N ARG A 243 -1.26 -30.67 -1.78
CA ARG A 243 -0.98 -31.80 -0.87
C ARG A 243 0.43 -31.76 -0.27
N GLU A 244 1.42 -31.29 -1.02
CA GLU A 244 2.80 -31.17 -0.53
C GLU A 244 2.96 -29.99 0.45
N LEU A 245 2.11 -28.96 0.32
CA LEU A 245 2.06 -27.84 1.25
C LEU A 245 1.46 -28.26 2.60
N CYS A 246 0.39 -29.07 2.61
CA CYS A 246 -0.24 -29.56 3.84
C CYS A 246 0.62 -30.53 4.65
N LYS A 247 1.60 -31.22 4.05
CA LYS A 247 2.46 -32.20 4.74
C LYS A 247 3.57 -31.56 5.59
N LYS A 248 3.71 -30.22 5.56
CA LYS A 248 4.82 -29.49 6.21
C LYS A 248 4.37 -28.52 7.32
N LEU A 249 3.13 -28.65 7.78
CA LEU A 249 2.60 -28.03 9.00
C LEU A 249 2.28 -29.14 9.99
#